data_AF-Q8CYN5-F1
#
_entry.id   AF-Q8CYN5-F1
#
_cell.length_a   1.000
_cell.length_b   1.000
_cell.length_c   1.000
_cell.angle_alpha   90.00
_cell.angle_beta   90.00
_cell.angle_gamma   90.00
#
_symmetry.space_group_name_H-M   'P 1'
#
loop_
_entity.id
_entity.type
_entity.pdbx_description
1 polymer ?
#
loop_
_entity_poly.entity_id
_entity_poly.type
_entity_poly.pdbx_seq_one_letter_code
_entity_poly.pdbx_strand_id
1 'polypeptide(L)'
;MTFLDDYHKKHNYPLFYESYLQNVMEFLESQDIKNGVDAFVDDHQNLVFVLYGQGYRAEGKEGILTTQVTVKAYDEDKKPINFANLLDSLIY
;
A
#
# COMPACT_ATOMS: atom_id res chain seq x y z
N MET A 1 -2.85 -5.60 -1.04
CA MET A 1 -3.66 -4.53 -0.42
C MET A 1 -4.45 -5.11 0.75
N THR A 2 -4.36 -4.50 1.93
CA THR A 2 -5.07 -4.92 3.14
C THR A 2 -5.74 -3.72 3.78
N PHE A 3 -6.88 -3.93 4.44
CA PHE A 3 -7.55 -2.89 5.22
C PHE A 3 -7.04 -2.91 6.65
N LEU A 4 -6.71 -1.73 7.18
CA LEU A 4 -6.17 -1.56 8.53
C LEU A 4 -7.23 -1.13 9.55
N ASP A 5 -8.29 -0.45 9.11
CA ASP A 5 -9.37 -0.01 9.99
C ASP A 5 -10.35 -1.15 10.34
N ASP A 6 -10.89 -1.11 11.55
CA ASP A 6 -11.70 -2.18 12.14
C ASP A 6 -12.86 -2.64 11.25
N TYR A 7 -13.61 -1.69 10.69
CA TYR A 7 -14.80 -2.00 9.90
C TYR A 7 -14.42 -2.67 8.58
N HIS A 8 -13.52 -2.07 7.80
CA HIS A 8 -13.18 -2.64 6.48
C HIS A 8 -12.35 -3.91 6.60
N LYS A 9 -11.49 -4.02 7.62
CA LYS A 9 -10.73 -5.25 7.90
C LYS A 9 -11.64 -6.44 8.23
N LYS A 10 -12.78 -6.20 8.89
CA LYS A 10 -13.77 -7.24 9.22
C LYS A 10 -14.63 -7.64 8.02
N HIS A 11 -14.87 -6.72 7.09
CA HIS A 11 -15.85 -6.91 6.00
C HIS A 11 -15.23 -7.16 4.62
N ASN A 12 -13.91 -7.04 4.49
CA ASN A 12 -13.21 -7.23 3.21
C ASN A 12 -12.06 -8.22 3.34
N TYR A 13 -11.69 -8.83 2.22
CA TYR A 13 -10.52 -9.69 2.12
C TYR A 13 -9.33 -8.92 1.54
N PRO A 14 -8.08 -9.31 1.89
CA PRO A 14 -6.90 -8.81 1.21
C PRO A 14 -6.98 -9.02 -0.30
N LEU A 15 -6.60 -8.00 -1.07
CA LEU A 15 -6.56 -8.05 -2.53
C LEU A 15 -5.12 -8.15 -3.03
N PHE A 16 -4.90 -8.99 -4.04
CA PHE A 16 -3.61 -9.24 -4.66
C PHE A 16 -3.68 -8.87 -6.14
N TYR A 17 -2.70 -8.11 -6.59
CA TYR A 17 -2.59 -7.62 -7.96
C TYR A 17 -1.19 -7.91 -8.48
N GLU A 18 -1.10 -8.34 -9.73
CA GLU A 18 0.16 -8.51 -10.45
C GLU A 18 0.20 -7.50 -11.60
N SER A 19 1.28 -6.74 -11.69
CA SER A 19 1.46 -5.71 -12.72
C SER A 19 2.94 -5.35 -12.85
N TYR A 20 3.28 -4.57 -13.87
CA TYR A 20 4.59 -3.93 -13.96
C TYR A 20 4.73 -2.85 -12.88
N LEU A 21 5.92 -2.74 -12.28
CA LEU A 21 6.19 -1.79 -11.20
C LEU A 21 5.84 -0.34 -11.57
N GLN A 22 6.02 0.05 -12.84
CA GLN A 22 5.68 1.37 -13.35
C GLN A 22 4.19 1.73 -13.21
N ASN A 23 3.31 0.75 -13.09
CA ASN A 23 1.86 0.94 -12.93
C ASN A 23 1.47 1.15 -11.45
N VAL A 24 2.43 1.14 -10.51
CA VAL A 24 2.14 1.33 -9.09
C VAL A 24 1.42 2.65 -8.81
N MET A 25 1.81 3.73 -9.50
CA MET A 25 1.19 5.05 -9.28
C MET A 25 -0.27 5.05 -9.76
N GLU A 26 -0.56 4.48 -10.92
CA GLU A 26 -1.94 4.33 -11.42
C GLU A 26 -2.79 3.50 -10.45
N PHE A 27 -2.22 2.42 -9.89
CA PHE A 27 -2.90 1.63 -8.88
C PHE A 27 -3.22 2.46 -7.62
N LEU A 28 -2.26 3.23 -7.11
CA LEU A 28 -2.47 4.09 -5.94
C LEU A 28 -3.50 5.19 -6.22
N GLU A 29 -3.44 5.84 -7.37
CA GLU A 29 -4.39 6.88 -7.80
C GLU A 29 -5.82 6.35 -7.95
N SER A 30 -5.99 5.06 -8.25
CA SER A 30 -7.31 4.44 -8.31
C SER A 30 -7.96 4.18 -6.94
N GLN A 31 -7.19 4.30 -5.84
CA GLN A 31 -7.70 4.10 -4.48
C GLN A 31 -8.32 5.40 -3.92
N ASP A 32 -9.19 5.25 -2.91
CA ASP A 32 -9.73 6.41 -2.18
C ASP A 32 -8.63 7.03 -1.30
N ILE A 33 -8.10 8.17 -1.74
CA ILE A 33 -7.08 8.96 -1.03
C ILE A 33 -7.67 10.34 -0.76
N LYS A 34 -7.96 10.66 0.51
CA LYS A 34 -8.55 11.94 0.92
C LYS A 34 -7.83 12.62 2.07
N ASN A 35 -7.11 11.83 2.87
CA ASN A 35 -6.43 12.28 4.07
C ASN A 35 -4.92 12.00 4.01
N GLY A 36 -4.38 11.80 2.79
CA GLY A 36 -2.94 11.65 2.54
C GLY A 36 -2.48 10.21 2.37
N VAL A 37 -1.16 10.08 2.20
CA VAL A 37 -0.45 8.81 1.99
C VAL A 37 0.87 8.84 2.74
N ASP A 38 1.15 7.79 3.51
CA ASP A 38 2.49 7.51 4.01
C ASP A 38 3.18 6.49 3.11
N ALA A 39 4.49 6.63 2.90
CA ALA A 39 5.29 5.67 2.14
C ALA A 39 6.58 5.36 2.91
N PHE A 40 6.91 4.07 3.04
CA PHE A 40 8.12 3.60 3.73
C PHE A 40 8.57 2.25 3.20
N VAL A 41 9.78 1.83 3.56
CA VAL A 41 10.27 0.46 3.34
C VAL A 41 10.10 -0.33 4.63
N ASP A 42 9.46 -1.51 4.55
CA ASP A 42 9.25 -2.38 5.71
C ASP A 42 10.52 -3.19 6.08
N ASP A 43 10.47 -3.91 7.22
CA ASP A 43 11.57 -4.78 7.68
C ASP A 43 11.90 -5.92 6.69
N HIS A 44 11.00 -6.20 5.75
CA HIS A 44 11.18 -7.17 4.67
C HIS A 44 11.66 -6.53 3.37
N GLN A 45 12.07 -5.25 3.40
CA GLN A 45 12.61 -4.49 2.28
C GLN A 45 11.60 -4.25 1.14
N ASN A 46 10.30 -4.34 1.43
CA ASN A 46 9.23 -4.02 0.48
C ASN A 46 8.84 -2.55 0.59
N LEU A 47 8.46 -1.94 -0.53
CA LEU A 47 7.85 -0.62 -0.53
C LEU A 47 6.40 -0.72 -0.06
N VAL A 48 6.02 0.07 0.94
CA VAL A 48 4.68 0.08 1.54
C VAL A 48 4.08 1.47 1.45
N PHE A 49 2.82 1.54 1.03
CA PHE A 49 1.99 2.73 1.08
C PHE A 49 0.84 2.52 2.07
N VAL A 50 0.60 3.49 2.95
CA VAL A 50 -0.62 3.56 3.77
C VAL A 50 -1.47 4.72 3.28
N LEU A 51 -2.64 4.40 2.76
CA LEU A 51 -3.58 5.32 2.13
C LEU A 51 -4.72 5.63 3.09
N TYR A 52 -4.94 6.91 3.35
CA TYR A 52 -6.02 7.39 4.20
C TYR A 52 -7.16 7.95 3.34
N GLY A 53 -8.23 7.18 3.22
CA GLY A 53 -9.41 7.50 2.41
C GLY A 53 -10.45 8.31 3.16
N GLN A 54 -11.71 8.18 2.76
CA GLN A 54 -12.86 8.87 3.30
C GLN A 54 -13.11 8.52 4.78
N GLY A 55 -13.48 9.53 5.56
CA GLY A 55 -14.04 9.31 6.90
C GLY A 55 -15.42 8.67 6.80
N TYR A 56 -15.71 7.68 7.65
CA TYR A 56 -16.97 6.95 7.69
C TYR A 56 -17.51 6.84 9.12
N ARG A 57 -18.81 6.51 9.22
CA ARG A 57 -19.44 6.13 10.47
C ARG A 57 -20.11 4.77 10.30
N ALA A 58 -19.70 3.79 11.10
CA ALA A 58 -20.23 2.43 11.07
C ALA A 58 -20.22 1.82 12.48
N GLU A 59 -21.22 0.98 12.78
CA GLU A 59 -21.34 0.31 14.09
C GLU A 59 -21.24 1.27 15.30
N GLY A 60 -21.73 2.51 15.14
CA GLY A 60 -21.68 3.55 16.18
C GLY A 60 -20.32 4.23 16.38
N LYS A 61 -19.30 3.87 15.60
CA LYS A 61 -17.96 4.46 15.63
C LYS A 61 -17.69 5.30 14.39
N GLU A 62 -16.86 6.32 14.56
CA GLU A 62 -16.26 7.07 13.45
C GLU A 62 -14.88 6.48 13.15
N GLY A 63 -14.50 6.46 11.88
CA GLY A 63 -13.22 5.94 11.42
C GLY A 63 -12.80 6.55 10.09
N ILE A 64 -11.58 6.25 9.67
CA ILE A 64 -11.04 6.62 8.36
C ILE A 64 -10.73 5.32 7.62
N LEU A 65 -11.22 5.19 6.38
CA LEU A 65 -10.84 4.07 5.52
C LEU A 65 -9.32 4.05 5.40
N THR A 66 -8.67 3.03 5.94
CA THR A 66 -7.21 2.96 5.98
C THR A 66 -6.75 1.71 5.25
N THR A 67 -6.02 1.89 4.15
CA THR A 67 -5.56 0.81 3.29
C THR A 67 -4.05 0.74 3.29
N GLN A 68 -3.47 -0.45 3.45
CA GLN A 68 -2.06 -0.70 3.20
C GLN A 68 -1.85 -1.40 1.86
N VAL A 69 -0.97 -0.85 1.03
CA VAL A 69 -0.50 -1.43 -0.23
C VAL A 69 0.97 -1.79 -0.07
N THR A 70 1.27 -3.07 0.07
CA THR A 70 2.64 -3.59 0.05
C THR A 70 3.01 -4.00 -1.37
N VAL A 71 4.06 -3.40 -1.91
CA VAL A 71 4.62 -3.66 -3.24
C VAL A 71 5.79 -4.61 -3.10
N LYS A 72 5.63 -5.80 -3.68
CA LYS A 72 6.70 -6.78 -3.85
C LYS A 72 7.12 -6.76 -5.31
N ALA A 73 8.35 -6.38 -5.58
CA ALA A 73 8.90 -6.34 -6.93
C ALA A 73 9.92 -7.46 -7.12
N TYR A 74 10.01 -7.97 -8.35
CA TYR A 74 10.95 -9.00 -8.75
C TYR A 74 11.62 -8.58 -10.06
N ASP A 75 12.89 -8.93 -10.23
CA ASP A 75 13.59 -8.76 -11.51
C ASP A 75 13.17 -9.84 -12.54
N GLU A 76 13.79 -9.78 -13.73
CA GLU A 76 13.53 -10.72 -14.83
C GLU A 76 13.85 -12.19 -14.46
N ASP A 77 14.75 -12.41 -13.48
CA ASP A 77 15.12 -13.73 -12.94
C ASP A 77 14.22 -14.17 -11.76
N LYS A 78 13.18 -13.39 -11.42
CA LYS A 78 12.31 -13.57 -10.25
C LYS A 78 13.03 -13.43 -8.90
N LYS A 79 14.16 -12.73 -8.85
CA LYS A 79 14.80 -12.37 -7.59
C LYS A 79 14.08 -11.15 -6.99
N PRO A 80 13.80 -11.16 -5.68
CA PRO A 80 13.13 -10.03 -5.04
C PRO A 80 14.00 -8.77 -5.11
N ILE A 81 13.39 -7.65 -5.45
CA ILE A 81 14.02 -6.33 -5.39
C ILE A 81 14.01 -5.85 -3.95
N ASN A 82 15.18 -5.49 -3.42
CA ASN A 82 15.32 -4.79 -2.15
C ASN A 82 15.13 -3.29 -2.38
N PHE A 83 14.01 -2.73 -1.92
CA PHE A 83 13.71 -1.32 -2.09
C PHE A 83 14.59 -0.39 -1.23
N ALA A 84 15.13 -0.85 -0.09
CA ALA A 84 16.06 -0.03 0.70
C ALA A 84 17.32 0.29 -0.12
N ASN A 85 17.94 -0.76 -0.70
CA ASN A 85 19.12 -0.58 -1.55
C ASN A 85 18.81 0.26 -2.80
N LEU A 86 17.63 0.06 -3.41
CA LEU A 86 17.23 0.82 -4.59
C LEU A 86 17.06 2.30 -4.27
N LEU A 87 16.35 2.64 -3.18
CA LEU A 87 16.13 4.03 -2.78
C LEU A 87 17.42 4.71 -2.30
N ASP A 88 18.28 3.98 -1.58
CA ASP A 88 19.61 4.49 -1.20
C ASP A 88 20.42 4.90 -2.44
N SER A 89 20.34 4.12 -3.53
CA SER A 89 21.03 4.44 -4.79
C SER A 89 20.47 5.66 -5.54
N LEU A 90 19.29 6.15 -5.18
CA LEU A 90 18.67 7.33 -5.79
C LEU A 90 18.96 8.63 -5.02
N ILE A 91 19.37 8.52 -3.76
CA ILE A 91 19.60 9.67 -2.86
C ILE A 91 21.07 10.13 -2.89
N TYR A 92 21.97 9.34 -3.49
CA TYR A 92 23.39 9.62 -3.66
C TYR A 92 23.82 9.58 -5.13
#